data_AF-A0A9Q3D837-F1
#
_entry.id   AF-A0A9Q3D837-F1
#
_cell.length_a   1.000
_cell.length_b   1.000
_cell.length_c   1.000
_cell.angle_alpha   90.00
_cell.angle_beta   90.00
_cell.angle_gamma   90.00
#
_symmetry.space_group_name_H-M   'P 1'
#
loop_
_entity.id
_entity.type
_entity.pdbx_description
1 polymer ?
#
loop_
_entity_poly.entity_id
_entity_poly.type
_entity_poly.pdbx_seq_one_letter_code
_entity_poly.pdbx_strand_id
1 'polypeptide(L)'
;MGKISCEKAEKFVVEAKLYNKQRYDKSHQEPDIKEGEKVLISTLNFNNLQSPSKMRDSFVRPFTIIILIGKNAVEFRLTEEFSRKHPVFPVHQIKQYHKTNDEAFTNRKQIVNHEKLV
;
A
#
# COMPACT_ATOMS: atom_id res chain seq x y z
N MET A 1 -46.01 23.25 -12.39
CA MET A 1 -45.59 21.82 -12.44
C MET A 1 -44.06 21.73 -12.47
N GLY A 2 -43.36 21.85 -11.34
CA GLY A 2 -41.88 21.83 -11.35
C GLY A 2 -41.18 21.52 -10.01
N LYS A 3 -41.92 21.29 -8.92
CA LYS A 3 -41.34 21.00 -7.59
C LYS A 3 -41.15 19.50 -7.33
N ILE A 4 -42.06 18.67 -7.86
CA ILE A 4 -42.08 17.21 -7.68
C ILE A 4 -40.84 16.54 -8.30
N SER A 5 -40.29 17.10 -9.39
CA SER A 5 -39.08 16.58 -10.05
C SER A 5 -37.81 16.82 -9.23
N CYS A 6 -37.68 18.00 -8.60
CA CYS A 6 -36.52 18.35 -7.80
C CYS A 6 -36.48 17.54 -6.50
N GLU A 7 -37.61 17.41 -5.81
CA GLU A 7 -37.72 16.59 -4.60
C GLU A 7 -37.37 15.11 -4.85
N LYS A 8 -37.75 14.57 -6.02
CA LYS A 8 -37.41 13.19 -6.39
C LYS A 8 -35.92 13.04 -6.73
N ALA A 9 -35.33 14.04 -7.39
CA ALA A 9 -33.90 14.05 -7.67
C ALA A 9 -33.07 14.10 -6.38
N GLU A 10 -33.47 14.92 -5.40
CA GLU A 10 -32.82 14.98 -4.09
C GLU A 10 -32.86 13.62 -3.36
N LYS A 11 -34.01 12.94 -3.39
CA LYS A 11 -34.14 11.58 -2.82
C LYS A 11 -33.17 10.59 -3.45
N PHE A 12 -33.04 10.59 -4.78
CA PHE A 12 -32.10 9.70 -5.46
C PHE A 12 -30.64 9.99 -5.12
N VAL A 13 -30.26 11.26 -4.94
CA VAL A 13 -28.90 11.63 -4.50
C VAL A 13 -28.63 11.12 -3.08
N VAL A 14 -29.61 11.23 -2.18
CA VAL A 14 -29.49 10.72 -0.80
C VAL A 14 -29.41 9.19 -0.79
N GLU A 15 -30.27 8.50 -1.52
CA GLU A 15 -30.26 7.04 -1.64
C GLU A 15 -28.95 6.53 -2.25
N ALA A 16 -28.44 7.17 -3.30
CA ALA A 16 -27.16 6.82 -3.91
C ALA A 16 -25.99 7.00 -2.93
N LYS A 17 -25.98 8.09 -2.15
CA LYS A 17 -24.96 8.32 -1.10
C LYS A 17 -25.02 7.23 -0.02
N LEU A 18 -26.22 6.87 0.44
CA LEU A 18 -26.42 5.83 1.44
C LEU A 18 -25.99 4.46 0.91
N TYR A 19 -26.35 4.11 -0.32
CA TYR A 19 -25.95 2.86 -0.97
C TYR A 19 -24.43 2.73 -1.05
N ASN A 20 -23.75 3.78 -1.52
CA ASN A 20 -22.29 3.80 -1.63
C ASN A 20 -21.62 3.69 -0.25
N LYS A 21 -22.14 4.41 0.76
CA LYS A 21 -21.64 4.35 2.13
C LYS A 21 -21.78 2.93 2.70
N GLN A 22 -22.96 2.33 2.62
CA GLN A 22 -23.18 0.96 3.11
C GLN A 22 -22.26 -0.06 2.44
N ARG A 23 -22.01 0.09 1.13
CA ARG A 23 -21.10 -0.80 0.42
C ARG A 23 -19.66 -0.63 0.88
N TYR A 24 -19.21 0.61 1.06
CA TYR A 24 -17.88 0.93 1.59
C TYR A 24 -17.71 0.37 3.00
N ASP A 25 -18.63 0.68 3.91
CA ASP A 25 -18.60 0.25 5.31
C ASP A 25 -18.55 -1.30 5.43
N LYS A 26 -19.15 -2.03 4.49
CA LYS A 26 -19.12 -3.51 4.46
C LYS A 26 -17.76 -4.09 4.05
N SER A 27 -17.07 -3.48 3.09
CA SER A 27 -15.82 -4.03 2.53
C SER A 27 -14.56 -3.34 3.02
N HIS A 28 -14.68 -2.14 3.58
CA HIS A 28 -13.53 -1.36 4.01
C HIS A 28 -13.02 -1.88 5.35
N GLN A 29 -11.78 -2.37 5.34
CA GLN A 29 -11.03 -2.71 6.54
C GLN A 29 -9.86 -1.75 6.63
N GLU A 30 -9.77 -1.03 7.74
CA GLU A 30 -8.60 -0.22 8.05
C GLU A 30 -7.41 -1.16 8.33
N PRO A 31 -6.28 -1.02 7.60
CA PRO A 31 -5.13 -1.88 7.84
C PRO A 31 -4.45 -1.54 9.17
N ASP A 32 -4.19 -2.56 10.00
CA ASP A 32 -3.43 -2.38 11.24
C ASP A 32 -1.93 -2.27 10.89
N ILE A 33 -1.45 -1.04 10.81
CA ILE A 33 -0.07 -0.71 10.50
C ILE A 33 0.46 0.17 11.62
N LYS A 34 1.66 -0.15 12.11
CA LYS A 34 2.30 0.59 13.21
C LYS A 34 3.63 1.20 12.77
N GLU A 35 3.96 2.32 13.39
CA GLU A 35 5.26 2.95 13.21
C GLU A 35 6.38 2.00 13.66
N GLY A 36 7.48 1.95 12.91
CA GLY A 36 8.59 1.03 13.15
C GLY A 36 8.40 -0.40 12.61
N GLU A 37 7.23 -0.76 12.08
CA GLU A 37 7.05 -2.06 11.43
C GLU A 37 7.79 -2.13 10.09
N LYS A 38 8.22 -3.34 9.72
CA LYS A 38 8.78 -3.63 8.40
C LYS A 38 7.66 -4.02 7.45
N VAL A 39 7.65 -3.40 6.28
CA VAL A 39 6.66 -3.68 5.24
C VAL A 39 7.30 -3.66 3.87
N LEU A 40 6.65 -4.32 2.92
CA LEU A 40 7.06 -4.36 1.53
C LEU A 40 6.27 -3.32 0.72
N ILE A 41 6.94 -2.69 -0.25
CA ILE A 41 6.31 -1.69 -1.13
C ILE A 41 6.11 -2.28 -2.53
N SER A 42 4.92 -2.05 -3.12
CA SER A 42 4.56 -2.56 -4.44
C SER A 42 5.35 -1.90 -5.58
N THR A 43 5.85 -2.70 -6.52
CA THR A 43 6.65 -2.22 -7.67
C THR A 43 5.86 -1.67 -8.84
N LEU A 44 4.52 -1.69 -8.78
CA LEU A 44 3.64 -1.34 -9.90
C LEU A 44 3.95 0.05 -10.50
N ASN A 45 4.35 1.02 -9.67
CA ASN A 45 4.63 2.39 -10.07
C ASN A 45 6.14 2.72 -10.17
N PHE A 46 6.98 1.70 -10.12
CA PHE A 46 8.42 1.87 -10.15
C PHE A 46 8.99 1.61 -11.55
N ASN A 47 9.18 2.70 -12.30
CA ASN A 47 9.75 2.66 -13.65
C ASN A 47 11.29 2.49 -13.67
N ASN A 48 11.96 2.72 -12.54
CA ASN A 48 13.42 2.78 -12.46
C ASN A 48 14.08 1.46 -12.03
N LEU A 49 13.34 0.35 -11.95
CA LEU A 49 13.95 -0.95 -11.67
C LEU A 49 14.65 -1.48 -12.92
N GLN A 50 15.86 -2.01 -12.71
CA GLN A 50 16.73 -2.52 -13.77
C GLN A 50 16.21 -3.81 -14.44
N SER A 51 15.28 -4.54 -13.83
CA SER A 51 14.78 -5.82 -14.38
C SER A 51 13.68 -5.63 -15.44
N PRO A 52 13.38 -6.61 -16.31
CA PRO A 52 12.21 -6.57 -17.20
C PRO A 52 10.89 -6.73 -16.42
N SER A 53 9.80 -6.08 -16.84
CA SER A 53 8.49 -6.09 -16.13
C SER A 53 8.00 -7.50 -15.74
N LYS A 54 8.24 -8.52 -16.58
CA LYS A 54 7.83 -9.92 -16.34
C LYS A 54 8.65 -10.65 -15.26
N MET A 55 9.88 -10.21 -14.99
CA MET A 55 10.79 -10.83 -14.01
C MET A 55 10.95 -10.00 -12.74
N ARG A 56 10.28 -8.86 -12.63
CA ARG A 56 10.31 -8.03 -11.42
C ARG A 56 9.43 -8.67 -10.36
N ASP A 57 9.91 -8.66 -9.13
CA ASP A 57 9.06 -8.95 -7.99
C ASP A 57 7.97 -7.89 -7.86
N SER A 58 6.75 -8.31 -7.57
CA SER A 58 5.60 -7.41 -7.36
C SER A 58 5.78 -6.49 -6.15
N PHE A 59 6.65 -6.88 -5.22
CA PHE A 59 6.98 -6.15 -4.01
C PHE A 59 8.48 -6.12 -3.80
N VAL A 60 9.01 -4.96 -3.41
CA VAL A 60 10.43 -4.76 -3.15
C VAL A 60 10.64 -4.58 -1.67
N ARG A 61 11.73 -5.18 -1.20
CA ARG A 61 12.48 -5.02 0.07
C ARG A 61 11.67 -4.60 1.32
N PRO A 62 11.97 -5.16 2.49
CA PRO A 62 11.35 -4.67 3.72
C PRO A 62 11.87 -3.25 4.05
N PHE A 63 10.99 -2.26 4.00
CA PHE A 63 11.24 -0.89 4.42
C PHE A 63 10.64 -0.66 5.81
N THR A 64 11.27 0.25 6.57
CA THR A 64 10.79 0.62 7.90
C THR A 64 9.89 1.84 7.80
N ILE A 65 8.73 1.75 8.45
CA ILE A 65 7.80 2.88 8.59
C ILE A 65 8.38 3.90 9.56
N ILE A 66 8.46 5.15 9.13
CA ILE A 66 8.88 6.26 9.99
C ILE A 66 7.64 6.82 10.70
N ILE A 67 6.65 7.27 9.94
CA ILE A 67 5.42 7.88 10.47
C ILE A 67 4.18 7.48 9.66
N LEU A 68 3.02 7.50 10.33
CA LEU A 68 1.72 7.37 9.69
C LEU A 68 1.13 8.76 9.39
N ILE A 69 0.92 9.06 8.11
CA ILE A 69 0.32 10.33 7.67
C ILE A 69 -1.20 10.11 7.55
N GLY A 70 -1.89 10.41 8.64
CA GLY A 70 -3.33 10.15 8.76
C GLY A 70 -3.63 8.65 8.64
N LYS A 71 -4.74 8.30 7.97
CA LYS A 71 -5.19 6.91 7.85
C LYS A 71 -4.79 6.21 6.55
N ASN A 72 -4.34 6.97 5.54
CA ASN A 72 -4.24 6.46 4.17
C ASN A 72 -2.81 6.51 3.60
N ALA A 73 -1.88 7.20 4.25
CA ALA A 73 -0.52 7.37 3.75
C ALA A 73 0.51 7.06 4.83
N VAL A 74 1.65 6.55 4.41
CA VAL A 74 2.74 6.12 5.29
C VAL A 74 4.05 6.62 4.73
N GLU A 75 4.91 7.16 5.58
CA GLU A 75 6.26 7.60 5.22
C GLU A 75 7.30 6.52 5.56
N PHE A 76 8.23 6.32 4.63
CA PHE A 76 9.24 5.27 4.71
C PHE A 76 10.65 5.80 4.74
N ARG A 77 11.52 5.06 5.42
CA ARG A 77 12.97 5.20 5.23
C ARG A 77 13.39 4.43 3.98
N LEU A 78 13.42 5.13 2.84
CA LEU A 78 13.89 4.57 1.57
C LEU A 78 15.42 4.49 1.52
N THR A 79 15.94 3.51 0.80
CA THR A 79 17.38 3.37 0.49
C THR A 79 17.77 4.25 -0.70
N GLU A 80 19.07 4.49 -0.91
CA GLU A 80 19.58 5.39 -1.97
C GLU A 80 19.07 5.04 -3.38
N GLU A 81 18.90 3.75 -3.69
CA GLU A 81 18.33 3.26 -4.95
C GLU A 81 16.94 3.86 -5.24
N PHE A 82 16.19 4.21 -4.19
CA PHE A 82 14.86 4.77 -4.24
C PHE A 82 14.80 6.24 -3.82
N SER A 83 15.94 6.90 -3.60
CA SER A 83 16.02 8.32 -3.19
C SER A 83 15.30 9.29 -4.14
N ARG A 84 15.20 8.95 -5.43
CA ARG A 84 14.47 9.75 -6.44
C ARG A 84 12.94 9.65 -6.33
N LYS A 85 12.42 8.74 -5.51
CA LYS A 85 10.98 8.56 -5.28
C LYS A 85 10.55 9.29 -4.02
N HIS A 86 9.33 9.78 -4.02
CA HIS A 86 8.74 10.33 -2.79
C HIS A 86 8.63 9.23 -1.73
N PRO A 87 9.02 9.50 -0.47
CA PRO A 87 9.03 8.50 0.60
C PRO A 87 7.64 8.18 1.14
N VAL A 88 6.59 8.87 0.67
CA VAL A 88 5.21 8.70 1.14
C VAL A 88 4.44 7.82 0.17
N PHE A 89 3.92 6.70 0.66
CA PHE A 89 3.12 5.76 -0.13
C PHE A 89 1.73 5.56 0.47
N PRO A 90 0.70 5.36 -0.36
CA PRO A 90 -0.62 4.96 0.10
C PRO A 90 -0.61 3.57 0.74
N VAL A 91 -1.44 3.38 1.77
CA VAL A 91 -1.59 2.11 2.50
C VAL A 91 -1.88 0.92 1.57
N HIS A 92 -2.65 1.11 0.50
CA HIS A 92 -2.98 0.04 -0.45
C HIS A 92 -1.79 -0.50 -1.25
N GLN A 93 -0.66 0.23 -1.31
CA GLN A 93 0.55 -0.18 -2.03
C GLN A 93 1.54 -0.93 -1.15
N ILE A 94 1.17 -1.17 0.11
CA ILE A 94 2.03 -1.71 1.14
C ILE A 94 1.51 -3.08 1.55
N LYS A 95 2.43 -3.98 1.90
CA LYS A 95 2.13 -5.31 2.44
C LYS A 95 2.98 -5.58 3.67
N GLN A 96 2.39 -6.13 4.73
CA GLN A 96 3.14 -6.53 5.93
C GLN A 96 4.25 -7.53 5.59
N TYR A 97 5.44 -7.33 6.17
CA TYR A 97 6.58 -8.22 5.97
C TYR A 97 6.54 -9.33 7.03
N HIS A 98 6.40 -10.57 6.57
CA HIS A 98 6.53 -11.75 7.43
C HIS A 98 7.91 -12.36 7.26
N LYS A 99 8.67 -12.44 8.36
CA LYS A 99 9.96 -13.14 8.36
C LYS A 99 9.71 -14.62 8.11
N THR A 100 10.47 -15.19 7.18
CA THR A 100 10.47 -16.64 6.95
C THR A 100 11.18 -17.32 8.12
N ASN A 101 10.65 -18.44 8.61
CA ASN A 101 11.36 -19.30 9.56
C ASN A 101 12.43 -20.11 8.82
N ASP A 102 13.70 -19.79 9.04
CA ASP A 102 14.83 -20.41 8.37
C ASP A 102 15.01 -21.90 8.75
N GLU A 103 14.60 -22.29 9.97
CA GLU A 103 14.70 -23.68 10.44
C GLU A 103 13.74 -24.63 9.70
N ALA A 104 12.59 -24.10 9.28
CA ALA A 104 11.60 -24.87 8.54
C ALA A 104 11.97 -25.05 7.05
N PHE A 105 12.91 -24.25 6.53
CA PHE A 105 13.25 -24.21 5.11
C PHE A 105 14.76 -24.26 4.87
N THR A 106 15.40 -25.33 5.35
CA THR A 106 16.86 -25.56 5.30
C THR A 106 17.49 -25.50 3.90
N ASN A 107 16.74 -25.84 2.84
CA ASN A 107 17.26 -25.89 1.47
C ASN A 107 17.11 -24.57 0.68
N ARG A 108 16.61 -23.49 1.28
CA ARG A 108 16.49 -22.20 0.57
C ARG A 108 17.84 -21.51 0.46
N LYS A 109 18.32 -21.27 -0.77
CA LYS A 109 19.46 -20.38 -0.99
C LYS A 109 19.03 -18.94 -0.69
N GLN A 110 19.66 -18.31 0.30
CA GLN A 110 19.45 -16.87 0.54
C GLN A 110 20.10 -16.08 -0.59
N ILE A 111 19.32 -15.26 -1.29
CA ILE A 111 19.85 -14.31 -2.27
C ILE A 111 20.33 -13.09 -1.44
N VAL A 112 21.60 -13.08 -1.08
CA VAL A 112 22.24 -11.93 -0.41
C VAL A 112 22.48 -10.83 -1.43
N ASN A 113 21.55 -9.89 -1.54
CA ASN A 113 21.78 -8.64 -2.24
C ASN A 113 22.48 -7.68 -1.28
N HIS A 114 23.76 -7.36 -1.55
CA HIS A 114 24.59 -6.51 -0.69
C HIS A 114 23.97 -5.13 -0.46
N GLU A 115 23.65 -4.81 0.79
CA GLU A 115 23.30 -3.46 1.24
C GLU A 115 24.61 -2.67 1.40
N LYS A 116 24.84 -1.66 0.56
CA LYS A 116 25.75 -0.57 0.92
C LYS A 116 24.95 0.41 1.77
N LEU A 117 25.21 0.39 3.08
CA LEU A 117 24.77 1.40 4.04
C LEU A 117 25.67 2.64 3.87
N VAL A 118 25.05 3.81 3.72
CA VAL A 118 25.64 5.12 4.00
C VAL A 118 24.69 5.84 4.95
#